data_AF-B1YBE5-F1
#
_entry.id   AF-B1YBE5-F1
#
_cell.length_a   1.000
_cell.length_b   1.000
_cell.length_c   1.000
_cell.angle_alpha   90.00
_cell.angle_beta   90.00
_cell.angle_gamma   90.00
#
_symmetry.space_group_name_H-M   'P 1'
#
loop_
_entity.id
_entity.type
_entity.pdbx_description
1 polymer ?
#
loop_
_entity_poly.entity_id
_entity_poly.type
_entity_poly.pdbx_seq_one_letter_code
_entity_poly.pdbx_strand_id
1 'polypeptide(L)'
;MEPRAEATRCVHCGFCEMVCPTYRLYRMRHYGPRGRLHIIANSDGLLSGEAYRSVMTCLACGACDTQCPAGIKIAEVIRGFKAELVKRALR
;
A
#
# COMPACT_ATOMS: atom_id res chain seq x y z
N MET A 1 -3.55 -14.91 -1.21
CA MET A 1 -2.63 -14.01 -0.49
C MET A 1 -3.48 -13.14 0.41
N GLU A 2 -3.13 -13.07 1.70
CA GLU A 2 -3.80 -12.23 2.70
C GLU A 2 -3.07 -10.86 2.80
N PRO A 3 -3.58 -9.77 2.19
CA PRO A 3 -2.84 -8.51 2.08
C PRO A 3 -2.47 -7.90 3.43
N ARG A 4 -3.36 -8.03 4.42
CA ARG A 4 -3.15 -7.49 5.78
C ARG A 4 -2.00 -8.19 6.49
N ALA A 5 -1.97 -9.52 6.45
CA ALA A 5 -0.92 -10.33 7.07
C ALA A 5 0.46 -10.07 6.44
N GLU A 6 0.51 -9.86 5.13
CA GLU A 6 1.77 -9.51 4.47
C GLU A 6 2.20 -8.07 4.79
N ALA A 7 1.25 -7.14 4.93
CA ALA A 7 1.55 -5.74 5.26
C ALA A 7 2.13 -5.54 6.66
N THR A 8 1.75 -6.38 7.65
CA THR A 8 2.28 -6.30 9.03
C THR A 8 3.76 -6.67 9.14
N ARG A 9 4.36 -7.30 8.12
CA ARG A 9 5.81 -7.60 8.06
C ARG A 9 6.67 -6.35 7.85
N CYS A 10 6.08 -5.19 7.63
CA CYS A 10 6.83 -3.96 7.38
C CYS A 10 7.67 -3.56 8.61
N VAL A 11 8.98 -3.42 8.43
CA VAL A 11 9.93 -2.99 9.48
C VAL A 11 10.19 -1.48 9.49
N HIS A 12 9.33 -0.69 8.82
CA HIS A 12 9.36 0.77 8.80
C HIS A 12 10.64 1.47 8.26
N CYS A 13 11.57 0.75 7.61
CA CYS A 13 12.86 1.28 7.11
C CYS A 13 12.78 2.45 6.10
N GLY A 14 11.74 2.51 5.26
CA GLY A 14 11.51 3.63 4.33
C GLY A 14 12.21 3.57 2.97
N PHE A 15 13.02 2.55 2.65
CA PHE A 15 13.68 2.44 1.34
C PHE A 15 12.73 2.46 0.15
N CYS A 16 11.55 1.86 0.30
CA CYS A 16 10.52 1.84 -0.72
C CYS A 16 9.96 3.25 -1.06
N GLU A 17 10.05 4.22 -0.15
CA GLU A 17 9.47 5.56 -0.34
C GLU A 17 10.19 6.31 -1.48
N MET A 18 11.52 6.21 -1.54
CA MET A 18 12.35 7.01 -2.46
C MET A 18 12.10 6.69 -3.94
N VAL A 19 11.70 5.45 -4.23
CA VAL A 19 11.43 4.97 -5.59
C VAL A 19 9.97 5.10 -5.99
N CYS A 20 9.08 5.51 -5.08
CA CYS A 20 7.66 5.57 -5.37
C CYS A 20 7.28 6.86 -6.12
N PRO A 21 6.71 6.77 -7.35
CA PRO A 21 6.35 7.95 -8.13
C PRO A 21 5.23 8.77 -7.47
N THR A 22 4.26 8.13 -6.82
CA THR A 22 3.17 8.87 -6.15
C THR A 22 3.65 9.54 -4.87
N TYR A 23 4.54 8.91 -4.12
CA TYR A 23 5.16 9.60 -2.97
C TYR A 23 5.97 10.81 -3.43
N ARG A 24 6.73 10.68 -4.53
CA ARG A 24 7.50 11.80 -5.09
C ARG A 24 6.60 12.97 -5.52
N LEU A 25 5.42 12.67 -6.06
CA LEU A 25 4.42 13.66 -6.46
C LEU A 25 3.76 14.35 -5.26
N TYR A 26 3.17 13.58 -4.35
CA TYR A 26 2.38 14.13 -3.24
C TYR A 26 3.24 14.60 -2.06
N ARG A 27 4.42 14.01 -1.84
CA ARG A 27 5.31 14.22 -0.69
C ARG A 27 4.66 14.00 0.69
N MET A 28 3.50 13.35 0.71
CA MET A 28 2.78 12.99 1.93
C MET A 28 2.99 11.50 2.24
N ARG A 29 3.35 11.18 3.48
CA ARG A 29 3.73 9.82 3.90
C ARG A 29 2.68 8.75 3.58
N HIS A 30 1.40 9.09 3.73
CA HIS A 30 0.32 8.14 3.47
C HIS A 30 0.15 7.81 1.99
N TYR A 31 0.62 8.63 1.04
CA TYR A 31 0.62 8.34 -0.40
C TYR A 31 1.82 7.50 -0.88
N GLY A 32 2.73 7.15 0.02
CA GLY A 32 3.86 6.27 -0.26
C GLY A 32 3.57 4.80 0.04
N PRO A 33 4.44 3.88 -0.44
CA PRO A 33 4.26 2.43 -0.29
C PRO A 33 4.17 2.01 1.17
N ARG A 34 5.01 2.54 2.05
CA ARG A 34 4.97 2.20 3.48
C ARG A 34 3.70 2.76 4.14
N GLY A 35 3.29 3.98 3.79
CA GLY A 35 2.03 4.54 4.27
C GLY A 35 0.82 3.68 3.88
N ARG A 36 0.80 3.16 2.65
CA ARG A 36 -0.22 2.23 2.18
C ARG A 36 -0.17 0.89 2.90
N LEU A 37 1.01 0.31 3.15
CA LEU A 37 1.12 -0.89 3.98
C LEU A 37 0.56 -0.66 5.38
N HIS A 38 0.83 0.50 5.99
CA HIS A 38 0.27 0.85 7.29
C HIS A 38 -1.26 0.96 7.26
N ILE A 39 -1.82 1.59 6.22
CA ILE A 39 -3.28 1.65 6.02
C ILE A 39 -3.86 0.23 5.90
N ILE A 40 -3.24 -0.63 5.08
CA ILE A 40 -3.70 -2.00 4.84
C ILE A 40 -3.64 -2.84 6.12
N ALA A 41 -2.51 -2.81 6.82
CA ALA A 41 -2.28 -3.59 8.04
C ALA A 41 -3.29 -3.25 9.15
N ASN A 42 -3.72 -1.98 9.24
CA ASN A 42 -4.61 -1.50 10.29
C ASN A 42 -6.08 -1.35 9.84
N SER A 43 -6.43 -1.77 8.62
CA SER A 43 -7.80 -1.62 8.12
C SER A 43 -8.62 -2.88 8.41
N ASP A 44 -9.82 -2.70 8.97
CA ASP A 44 -10.92 -3.68 8.99
C ASP A 44 -11.67 -3.76 7.63
N GLY A 45 -11.16 -3.02 6.65
CA GLY A 45 -11.69 -2.80 5.31
C GLY A 45 -12.80 -1.76 5.23
N LEU A 46 -12.99 -0.95 6.27
CA LEU A 46 -13.54 0.40 6.16
C LEU A 46 -12.36 1.39 6.10
N LEU A 47 -12.44 2.35 5.19
CA LEU A 47 -11.40 3.36 5.01
C LEU A 47 -12.02 4.74 5.04
N SER A 48 -11.31 5.70 5.63
CA SER A 48 -11.61 7.11 5.40
C SER A 48 -11.44 7.44 3.92
N GLY A 49 -12.11 8.49 3.43
CA GLY A 49 -11.98 8.91 2.03
C GLY A 49 -10.53 9.18 1.61
N GLU A 50 -9.71 9.68 2.53
CA GLU A 50 -8.29 9.93 2.27
C GLU A 50 -7.45 8.64 2.23
N ALA A 51 -7.71 7.69 3.12
CA ALA A 51 -7.04 6.39 3.09
C ALA A 51 -7.42 5.61 1.82
N TYR A 52 -8.68 5.66 1.40
CA TYR A 52 -9.14 5.11 0.14
C TYR A 52 -8.41 5.74 -1.05
N ARG A 53 -8.36 7.08 -1.14
CA ARG A 53 -7.61 7.79 -2.20
C ARG A 53 -6.13 7.41 -2.23
N SER A 54 -5.48 7.34 -1.06
CA SER A 54 -4.09 6.90 -0.97
C SER A 54 -3.89 5.51 -1.60
N VAL A 55 -4.70 4.53 -1.21
CA VAL A 55 -4.61 3.17 -1.74
C VAL A 55 -4.89 3.15 -3.25
N MET A 56 -5.93 3.84 -3.70
CA MET A 56 -6.38 3.80 -5.09
C MET A 56 -5.42 4.50 -6.05
N THR A 57 -4.74 5.56 -5.62
CA THR A 57 -3.69 6.25 -6.41
C THR A 57 -2.44 5.39 -6.63
N CYS A 58 -2.29 4.23 -5.99
CA CYS A 58 -1.19 3.33 -6.28
C CYS A 58 -1.25 2.83 -7.73
N LEU A 59 -0.18 3.09 -8.49
CA LEU A 59 -0.02 2.68 -9.89
C LEU A 59 0.33 1.19 -10.06
N ALA A 60 0.59 0.45 -8.97
CA ALA A 60 1.05 -0.94 -9.00
C ALA A 60 2.32 -1.19 -9.87
N CYS A 61 3.18 -0.19 -10.02
CA CYS A 61 4.37 -0.25 -10.88
C CYS A 61 5.51 -1.17 -10.40
N GLY A 62 5.45 -1.71 -9.17
CA GLY A 62 6.46 -2.64 -8.65
C GLY A 62 7.81 -2.04 -8.22
N ALA A 63 8.06 -0.74 -8.45
CA ALA A 63 9.36 -0.11 -8.12
C ALA A 63 9.78 -0.30 -6.65
N CYS A 64 8.81 -0.36 -5.73
CA CYS A 64 9.05 -0.53 -4.29
C CYS A 64 9.41 -1.96 -3.87
N ASP A 65 9.13 -2.97 -4.70
CA ASP A 65 9.28 -4.37 -4.33
C ASP A 65 10.75 -4.77 -4.20
N THR A 66 11.60 -4.33 -5.12
CA THR A 66 13.05 -4.62 -5.10
C THR A 66 13.79 -3.84 -4.01
N GLN A 67 13.17 -2.81 -3.46
CA GLN A 67 13.74 -1.97 -2.40
C GLN A 67 13.36 -2.45 -1.00
N CYS A 68 12.45 -3.42 -0.87
CA CYS A 68 11.97 -3.85 0.43
C CYS A 68 12.94 -4.89 1.06
N PRO A 69 13.68 -4.55 2.12
CA PRO A 69 14.58 -5.51 2.78
C PRO A 69 13.82 -6.64 3.50
N ALA A 70 12.54 -6.42 3.84
CA ALA A 70 11.67 -7.45 4.42
C ALA A 70 11.12 -8.44 3.36
N GLY A 71 11.44 -8.25 2.08
CA GLY A 71 11.02 -9.12 0.99
C GLY A 71 9.54 -9.00 0.59
N ILE A 72 8.85 -7.96 1.06
CA ILE A 72 7.42 -7.76 0.79
C ILE A 72 7.22 -7.40 -0.69
N LYS A 73 6.32 -8.12 -1.36
CA LYS A 73 5.82 -7.75 -2.70
C LYS A 73 4.74 -6.67 -2.59
N ILE A 74 5.17 -5.46 -2.22
CA ILE A 74 4.31 -4.32 -1.85
C ILE A 74 3.25 -4.02 -2.92
N ALA A 75 3.63 -4.03 -4.20
CA ALA A 75 2.69 -3.78 -5.29
C ALA A 75 1.59 -4.85 -5.35
N GLU A 76 1.91 -6.11 -5.05
CA GLU A 76 0.95 -7.21 -5.01
C GLU A 76 0.01 -7.10 -3.81
N VAL A 77 0.55 -6.76 -2.64
CA VAL A 77 -0.24 -6.49 -1.43
C VAL A 77 -1.27 -5.40 -1.68
N ILE A 78 -0.84 -4.25 -2.22
CA ILE A 78 -1.73 -3.13 -2.51
C ILE A 78 -2.76 -3.53 -3.58
N ARG A 79 -2.37 -4.26 -4.61
CA ARG A 79 -3.30 -4.75 -5.66
C ARG A 79 -4.36 -5.68 -5.09
N GLY A 80 -3.96 -6.63 -4.24
CA GLY A 80 -4.88 -7.56 -3.57
C GLY A 80 -5.89 -6.81 -2.71
N PHE A 81 -5.42 -5.84 -1.94
CA PHE A 81 -6.31 -5.01 -1.12
C PHE A 81 -7.24 -4.11 -1.95
N LYS A 82 -6.77 -3.53 -3.07
CA LYS A 82 -7.65 -2.81 -4.02
C LYS A 82 -8.79 -3.71 -4.52
N ALA A 83 -8.48 -4.97 -4.85
CA ALA A 83 -9.49 -5.93 -5.29
C ALA A 83 -10.53 -6.24 -4.19
N GLU A 84 -10.12 -6.32 -2.92
CA GLU A 84 -11.05 -6.48 -1.79
C GLU A 84 -11.99 -5.27 -1.64
N LEU A 85 -11.46 -4.05 -1.72
CA LEU A 85 -12.25 -2.82 -1.62
C LEU A 85 -13.30 -2.74 -2.74
N VAL A 86 -12.90 -3.03 -3.98
CA VAL A 86 -13.81 -3.02 -5.14
C VAL A 86 -14.89 -4.10 -4.99
N LYS A 87 -14.53 -5.32 -4.59
CA LYS A 87 -15.51 -6.40 -4.35
C LYS A 87 -16.53 -6.03 -3.27
N ARG A 88 -16.13 -5.30 -2.23
CA ARG A 88 -17.06 -4.81 -1.20
C ARG A 88 -17.99 -3.72 -1.72
N ALA A 89 -17.50 -2.82 -2.57
CA ALA A 89 -18.30 -1.74 -3.14
C ALA A 89 -19.33 -2.21 -4.19
N LEU A 90 -19.14 -3.40 -4.78
CA LEU A 90 -20.05 -4.00 -5.76
C LEU A 90 -21.08 -4.96 -5.13
N ARG A 91 -21.01 -5.20 -3.82
CA ARG A 91 -22.01 -5.95 -3.06
C ARG A 91 -23.04 -5.01 -2.48
#